data_AF-A0A7S9DA94-F1
#
_entry.id   AF-A0A7S9DA94-F1
#
_cell.length_a   1.000
_cell.length_b   1.000
_cell.length_c   1.000
_cell.angle_alpha   90.00
_cell.angle_beta   90.00
_cell.angle_gamma   90.00
#
_symmetry.space_group_name_H-M   'P 1'
#
loop_
_entity.id
_entity.type
_entity.pdbx_description
1 polymer ?
#
loop_
_entity_poly.entity_id
_entity_poly.type
_entity_poly.pdbx_seq_one_letter_code
_entity_poly.pdbx_strand_id
1 'polypeptide(L)' 'MSLPINKGLDLTPAQWIAAWAGFFLSAGLAHVLVALGYLSRNWAIIPVIIGFGAPPAIVGWLKSRKQGRS' A
#
# COMPACT_ATOMS: atom_id res chain seq x y z
N MET A 1 -25.83 -0.17 -24.32
CA MET A 1 -25.30 0.38 -23.06
C MET A 1 -24.66 -0.76 -22.29
N SER A 2 -23.35 -0.96 -22.43
CA SER A 2 -22.64 -2.02 -21.71
C SER A 2 -22.53 -1.65 -20.24
N LEU A 3 -22.99 -2.53 -19.37
CA LEU A 3 -22.78 -2.45 -17.93
C LEU A 3 -21.26 -2.31 -17.67
N PRO A 4 -20.82 -1.48 -16.71
CA PRO A 4 -19.43 -1.43 -16.31
C PRO A 4 -19.09 -2.78 -15.65
N ILE A 5 -18.66 -3.74 -16.48
CA ILE A 5 -18.11 -5.01 -16.07
C ILE A 5 -16.90 -4.67 -15.21
N ASN A 6 -17.11 -4.77 -13.89
CA ASN A 6 -16.13 -4.94 -12.83
C ASN A 6 -14.69 -4.71 -13.31
N LYS A 7 -14.29 -3.45 -13.46
CA LYS A 7 -12.88 -3.09 -13.57
C LYS A 7 -12.31 -3.34 -12.18
N GLY A 8 -11.84 -4.57 -11.95
CA GLY A 8 -11.10 -4.92 -10.74
C GLY A 8 -10.04 -3.84 -10.48
N LEU A 9 -9.76 -3.58 -9.20
CA LEU A 9 -8.90 -2.49 -8.71
C LEU A 9 -7.72 -2.23 -9.67
N ASP A 10 -7.89 -1.28 -10.59
CA ASP A 10 -7.01 -1.10 -11.75
C ASP A 10 -5.83 -0.21 -11.33
N LEU A 11 -5.02 -0.75 -10.41
CA LEU A 11 -3.85 -0.09 -9.89
C LEU A 11 -2.81 0.00 -11.01
N THR A 12 -2.35 1.22 -11.28
CA THR A 12 -1.27 1.45 -12.25
C THR A 12 -0.01 0.69 -11.82
N PRO A 13 0.90 0.34 -12.75
CA PRO A 13 2.16 -0.34 -12.39
C PRO A 13 2.94 0.36 -11.27
N ALA A 14 2.91 1.69 -11.25
CA ALA A 14 3.53 2.49 -10.20
C ALA A 14 2.88 2.30 -8.81
N GLN A 15 1.56 2.12 -8.76
CA GLN A 15 0.85 1.80 -7.50
C GLN A 15 1.18 0.40 -7.03
N TRP A 16 1.28 -0.58 -7.94
CA TRP A 16 1.72 -1.93 -7.59
C TRP A 16 3.15 -1.94 -7.03
N ILE A 17 4.09 -1.24 -7.68
CA ILE A 17 5.46 -1.12 -7.19
C ILE A 17 5.49 -0.45 -5.81
N ALA A 18 4.71 0.62 -5.61
CA ALA A 18 4.60 1.29 -4.32
C ALA A 18 4.03 0.37 -3.22
N ALA A 19 3.03 -0.44 -3.56
CA ALA A 19 2.44 -1.42 -2.63
C ALA A 19 3.45 -2.49 -2.22
N TRP A 20 4.20 -3.04 -3.18
CA TRP A 20 5.28 -3.99 -2.90
C TRP A 20 6.39 -3.37 -2.05
N ALA A 21 6.84 -2.17 -2.40
CA ALA A 21 7.88 -1.46 -1.66
C ALA A 21 7.47 -1.22 -0.20
N GLY A 22 6.24 -0.74 0.01
CA GLY A 22 5.71 -0.52 1.36
C GLY A 22 5.46 -1.81 2.14
N PHE A 23 5.01 -2.88 1.49
CA PHE A 23 4.89 -4.19 2.13
C PHE A 23 6.23 -4.68 2.67
N PHE A 24 7.28 -4.67 1.85
CA PHE A 24 8.60 -5.17 2.28
C PHE A 24 9.24 -4.29 3.35
N LEU A 25 9.14 -2.96 3.23
CA LEU A 25 9.61 -2.03 4.26
C LEU A 25 8.90 -2.26 5.59
N SER A 26 7.56 -2.36 5.56
CA SER A 26 6.78 -2.55 6.77
C SER A 26 6.92 -3.96 7.35
N ALA A 27 7.08 -4.99 6.53
CA ALA A 27 7.37 -6.34 6.98
C ALA A 27 8.76 -6.43 7.64
N GLY A 28 9.78 -5.81 7.05
CA GLY A 28 11.10 -5.70 7.65
C GLY A 28 11.07 -4.97 8.99
N LEU A 29 10.40 -3.82 9.05
CA LEU A 29 10.23 -3.05 10.29
C LEU A 29 9.49 -3.87 11.35
N ALA A 30 8.38 -4.51 10.99
CA ALA A 30 7.59 -5.33 11.90
C ALA A 30 8.39 -6.53 12.42
N HIS A 31 9.19 -7.17 11.57
CA HIS A 31 10.08 -8.25 11.97
C HIS A 31 11.11 -7.78 13.02
N VAL A 32 11.73 -6.62 12.80
CA VAL A 32 12.69 -6.03 13.74
C VAL A 32 11.99 -5.67 15.07
N LEU A 33 10.81 -5.05 15.02
CA LEU A 33 10.05 -4.68 16.22
C LEU A 33 9.62 -5.89 17.05
N VAL A 34 9.26 -7.00 16.38
CA VAL A 34 8.97 -8.27 17.05
C VAL A 34 10.24 -8.87 17.65
N ALA A 35 11.35 -8.87 16.91
CA ALA A 35 12.62 -9.42 17.37
C ALA A 35 13.17 -8.68 18.60
N LEU A 36 12.95 -7.36 18.68
CA LEU A 36 13.33 -6.52 19.81
C LEU A 36 12.33 -6.55 20.98
N GLY A 37 11.23 -7.28 20.86
CA GLY A 37 10.21 -7.40 21.90
C GLY A 37 9.29 -6.19 22.07
N TYR A 38 9.41 -5.16 21.22
CA TYR A 38 8.53 -3.98 21.24
C TYR A 38 7.12 -4.27 20.72
N LEU A 39 6.95 -5.32 19.92
CA LEU A 39 5.70 -5.63 19.27
C LEU A 39 5.39 -7.13 19.36
N SER A 40 4.17 -7.49 19.76
CA SER A 40 3.74 -8.88 19.67
C SER A 40 3.58 -9.30 18.21
N ARG A 41 3.78 -10.59 17.91
CA ARG A 41 3.62 -11.14 16.56
C ARG A 41 2.24 -10.87 15.96
N ASN A 42 1.19 -10.80 16.78
CA ASN A 42 -0.18 -10.52 16.34
C ASN A 42 -0.34 -9.07 15.90
N TRP A 43 0.36 -8.14 16.55
CA TRP A 43 0.32 -6.70 16.25
C TRP A 43 1.17 -6.35 15.03
N ALA A 44 2.11 -7.21 14.63
CA ALA A 44 2.97 -7.05 13.46
C ALA A 44 2.20 -7.01 12.12
N ILE A 45 0.98 -7.55 12.07
CA ILE A 45 0.17 -7.52 10.84
C ILE A 45 -0.33 -6.12 10.49
N ILE A 46 -0.52 -5.25 11.48
CA ILE A 46 -1.03 -3.89 11.31
C ILE A 46 -0.07 -3.02 10.47
N PRO A 47 1.22 -2.87 10.83
CA PRO A 47 2.14 -2.07 10.02
C PRO A 47 2.29 -2.65 8.61
N VAL A 48 2.20 -3.96 8.43
CA VAL A 48 2.29 -4.61 7.11
C VAL A 48 1.08 -4.26 6.23
N ILE A 49 -0.13 -4.34 6.77
CA ILE A 49 -1.36 -3.96 6.04
C ILE A 49 -1.33 -2.47 5.70
N ILE A 50 -0.94 -1.61 6.65
CA ILE A 50 -0.81 -0.17 6.42
C ILE A 50 0.27 0.11 5.36
N GLY A 51 1.41 -0.56 5.45
CA GLY A 51 2.52 -0.46 4.50
C GLY A 51 2.16 -0.88 3.10
N PHE A 52 1.29 -1.88 2.93
CA PHE A 52 0.83 -2.29 1.61
C PHE A 52 -0.22 -1.33 1.04
N GLY A 53 -1.15 -0.83 1.87
CA GLY A 53 -2.29 -0.02 1.41
C GLY A 53 -2.02 1.47 1.26
N ALA A 54 -1.21 2.07 2.15
CA ALA A 54 -0.99 3.52 2.15
C ALA A 54 -0.18 4.02 0.94
N PRO A 55 0.94 3.40 0.52
CA PRO A 55 1.72 3.87 -0.63
C PRO A 55 0.94 3.90 -1.97
N PRO A 56 0.21 2.85 -2.40
CA PRO A 56 -0.56 2.91 -3.64
C PRO A 56 -1.68 3.95 -3.59
N ALA A 57 -2.28 4.18 -2.42
CA ALA A 57 -3.28 5.22 -2.22
C ALA A 57 -2.66 6.63 -2.36
N ILE A 58 -1.48 6.86 -1.76
CA ILE A 58 -0.73 8.13 -1.89
C ILE A 58 -0.34 8.38 -3.34
N VAL A 59 0.17 7.37 -4.05
CA VAL A 59 0.53 7.48 -5.47
C VAL A 59 -0.70 7.80 -6.33
N GLY A 60 -1.83 7.15 -6.06
CA GLY A 60 -3.10 7.44 -6.72
C GLY A 60 -3.55 8.89 -6.49
N TRP A 61 -3.53 9.35 -5.24
CA TRP A 61 -3.91 10.71 -4.87
C TRP A 61 -3.00 11.78 -5.50
N LEU A 62 -1.69 11.56 -5.49
CA LEU A 62 -0.72 12.46 -6.13
C LEU A 62 -0.95 12.55 -7.64
N LYS A 63 -1.29 11.43 -8.29
CA LYS A 63 -1.61 11.42 -9.73
C LYS A 63 -2.89 12.24 -10.01
N SER A 64 -3.95 12.08 -9.21
CA SER A 64 -5.18 12.87 -9.34
C SER A 64 -4.94 14.38 -9.16
N ARG A 65 -4.07 14.75 -8.22
CA ARG A 65 -3.67 16.16 -7.98
C ARG A 65 -2.92 16.78 -9.17
N LYS A 66 -2.14 15.99 -9.91
CA LYS A 66 -1.40 16.46 -11.09
C LYS A 66 -2.30 16.58 -12.33
N GLN A 67 -3.28 15.70 -12.50
CA GLN A 67 -4.22 15.76 -13.63
C GLN A 67 -5.24 16.91 -13.50
N GLY A 68 -5.70 17.24 -12.29
CA GLY A 68 -6.62 18.38 -12.09
C GLY A 68 -5.96 19.77 -12.17
N ARG A 69 -4.68 19.86 -12.56
CA ARG A 69 -3.91 21.11 -12.73
C ARG A 69 -3.51 21.40 -14.18
N SER A 70 -3.98 20.58 -15.13
CA SER A 70 -3.89 20.80 -16.58
C SER A 70 -5.20 21.37 -17.11
#